data_AF-A0A952YVQ0-F1
#
_entry.id   AF-A0A952YVQ0-F1
#
_cell.length_a   1.000
_cell.length_b   1.000
_cell.length_c   1.000
_cell.angle_alpha   90.00
_cell.angle_beta   90.00
_cell.angle_gamma   90.00
#
_symmetry.space_group_name_H-M   'P 1'
#
loop_
_entity.id
_entity.type
_entity.pdbx_description
1 polymer ?
#
loop_
_entity_poly.entity_id
_entity_poly.type
_entity_poly.pdbx_seq_one_letter_code
_entity_poly.pdbx_strand_id
1 'polypeptide(L)'
;MRGIVKLFWVLSVFFLFSSHAVAQESYFNNSGERFVSGIANVATGWTELPKNIVLTGQRDGPVYGITVGLATGLMHTIGRTLVGGLDAATFWLPLKPSVNPPYVWEDFSRETSY
;
A
#
# COMPACT_ATOMS: atom_id res chain seq x y z
N MET A 1 -27.30 15.17 43.04
CA MET A 1 -27.44 15.44 41.59
C MET A 1 -26.23 16.18 40.99
N ARG A 2 -25.72 17.28 41.58
CA ARG A 2 -24.55 18.03 41.05
C ARG A 2 -23.25 17.21 40.88
N GLY A 3 -22.98 16.25 41.76
CA GLY A 3 -21.79 15.39 41.67
C GLY A 3 -21.84 14.37 40.51
N ILE A 4 -23.02 13.80 40.27
CA ILE A 4 -23.27 12.87 39.15
C ILE A 4 -23.11 13.58 37.81
N VAL A 5 -23.59 14.82 37.69
CA VAL A 5 -23.42 15.63 36.47
C VAL A 5 -21.93 15.92 36.22
N LYS A 6 -21.16 16.28 37.27
CA LYS A 6 -19.70 16.49 37.14
C LYS A 6 -18.95 15.23 36.71
N LEU A 7 -19.32 14.07 37.28
CA LEU A 7 -18.73 12.78 36.89
C LEU A 7 -19.02 12.47 35.41
N PHE A 8 -20.24 12.75 34.95
CA PHE A 8 -20.64 12.57 33.56
C PHE A 8 -19.84 13.46 32.59
N TRP A 9 -19.59 14.72 32.96
CA TRP A 9 -18.72 15.63 32.19
C TRP A 9 -17.28 15.11 32.11
N VAL A 10 -16.72 14.64 33.23
CA VAL A 10 -15.36 14.08 33.25
C VAL A 10 -15.28 12.83 32.37
N LEU A 11 -16.24 11.91 32.48
CA LEU A 11 -16.30 10.70 31.64
C LEU A 11 -16.44 11.03 30.15
N SER A 12 -17.28 12.01 29.79
CA SER A 12 -17.45 12.43 28.39
C SER A 12 -16.15 13.01 27.82
N VAL A 13 -15.42 13.80 28.60
CA VAL A 13 -14.10 14.31 28.21
C VAL A 13 -13.09 13.16 28.01
N PHE A 14 -13.05 12.17 28.90
CA PHE A 14 -12.18 10.99 28.75
C PHE A 14 -12.50 10.18 27.49
N PHE A 15 -13.78 9.97 27.16
CA PHE A 15 -14.18 9.28 25.93
C PHE A 15 -13.73 10.01 24.66
N LEU A 16 -13.79 11.35 24.64
CA LEU A 16 -13.31 12.14 23.52
C LEU A 16 -11.79 11.99 23.32
N PHE A 17 -10.99 11.99 24.40
CA PHE A 17 -9.53 11.81 24.28
C PHE A 17 -9.12 10.43 23.77
N SER A 18 -9.84 9.36 24.17
CA SER A 18 -9.55 8.00 23.69
C SER A 18 -9.75 7.83 22.18
N SER A 19 -10.74 8.51 21.58
CA SER A 19 -11.01 8.43 20.13
C SER A 19 -9.90 9.06 19.28
N HIS A 20 -9.23 10.11 19.78
CA HIS A 20 -8.14 10.77 19.05
C HIS A 20 -6.88 9.90 19.00
N ALA A 21 -6.59 9.14 20.07
CA ALA A 21 -5.42 8.27 20.12
C ALA A 21 -5.48 7.14 19.08
N VAL A 22 -6.64 6.49 18.95
CA VAL A 22 -6.84 5.40 17.96
C VAL A 22 -6.80 5.93 16.52
N ALA A 23 -7.42 7.08 16.26
CA ALA A 23 -7.41 7.70 14.94
C ALA A 23 -6.00 8.13 14.50
N GLN A 24 -5.17 8.62 15.43
CA GLN A 24 -3.81 9.06 15.15
C GLN A 24 -2.86 7.88 14.86
N GLU A 25 -3.05 6.75 15.54
CA GLU A 25 -2.30 5.52 15.29
C GLU A 25 -2.62 4.94 13.90
N SER A 26 -3.90 4.88 13.53
CA SER A 26 -4.31 4.47 12.18
C SER A 26 -3.81 5.43 11.09
N TYR A 27 -3.87 6.74 11.33
CA TYR A 27 -3.32 7.75 10.42
C TYR A 27 -1.82 7.52 10.19
N PHE A 28 -1.05 7.38 11.28
CA PHE A 28 0.39 7.24 11.21
C PHE A 28 0.79 5.93 10.54
N ASN A 29 0.10 4.83 10.85
CA ASN A 29 0.35 3.54 10.20
C ASN A 29 0.07 3.60 8.70
N ASN A 30 -1.10 4.10 8.27
CA ASN A 30 -1.43 4.18 6.85
C ASN A 30 -0.47 5.11 6.09
N SER A 31 -0.16 6.28 6.66
CA SER A 31 0.75 7.25 6.03
C SER A 31 2.18 6.72 5.95
N GLY A 32 2.67 6.07 7.02
CA GLY A 32 3.99 5.45 7.07
C GLY A 32 4.11 4.26 6.13
N GLU A 33 3.11 3.37 6.11
CA GLU A 33 3.07 2.23 5.19
C GLU A 33 3.02 2.69 3.75
N ARG A 34 2.21 3.71 3.42
CA ARG A 34 2.15 4.30 2.08
C ARG A 34 3.47 4.92 1.66
N PHE A 35 4.17 5.60 2.57
CA PHE A 35 5.50 6.14 2.29
C PHE A 35 6.52 5.03 2.01
N VAL A 36 6.63 4.06 2.92
CA VAL A 36 7.62 2.98 2.83
C VAL A 36 7.37 2.09 1.61
N SER A 37 6.12 1.69 1.39
CA SER A 37 5.72 0.93 0.20
C SER A 37 5.95 1.75 -1.08
N GLY A 38 5.66 3.05 -1.09
CA GLY A 38 5.93 3.93 -2.22
C GLY A 38 7.41 3.99 -2.60
N ILE A 39 8.29 4.22 -1.62
CA ILE A 39 9.75 4.21 -1.83
C ILE A 39 10.24 2.84 -2.28
N ALA A 40 9.77 1.76 -1.65
CA ALA A 40 10.09 0.40 -2.05
C ALA A 40 9.69 0.14 -3.51
N ASN A 41 8.49 0.54 -3.90
CA ASN A 41 7.95 0.37 -5.25
C ASN A 41 8.74 1.12 -6.32
N VAL A 42 9.25 2.31 -6.00
CA VAL A 42 10.18 3.04 -6.88
C VAL A 42 11.52 2.31 -7.00
N ALA A 43 12.07 1.87 -5.87
CA ALA A 43 13.40 1.25 -5.83
C ALA A 43 13.42 -0.15 -6.48
N THR A 44 12.34 -0.90 -6.35
CA THR A 44 12.28 -2.31 -6.78
C THR A 44 11.23 -2.58 -7.84
N GLY A 45 10.58 -1.55 -8.41
CA GLY A 45 9.55 -1.72 -9.44
C GLY A 45 10.03 -2.55 -10.64
N TRP A 46 11.33 -2.51 -10.95
CA TRP A 46 11.95 -3.30 -12.02
C TRP A 46 11.82 -4.82 -11.83
N THR A 47 11.62 -5.31 -10.59
CA THR A 47 11.46 -6.74 -10.34
C THR A 47 10.10 -7.28 -10.82
N GLU A 48 9.16 -6.41 -11.17
CA GLU A 48 7.91 -6.78 -11.86
C GLU A 48 8.18 -7.42 -13.22
N LEU A 49 9.28 -7.04 -13.89
CA LEU A 49 9.63 -7.56 -15.21
C LEU A 49 9.95 -9.07 -15.18
N PRO A 50 10.95 -9.57 -14.43
CA PRO A 50 11.19 -11.01 -14.34
C PRO A 50 10.01 -11.76 -13.72
N LYS A 51 9.28 -11.15 -12.77
CA LYS A 51 8.09 -11.76 -12.15
C LYS A 51 7.03 -12.11 -13.20
N ASN A 52 6.65 -11.16 -14.05
CA ASN A 52 5.59 -11.35 -15.04
C ASN A 52 6.01 -12.30 -16.19
N ILE A 53 7.31 -12.33 -16.56
CA ILE A 53 7.84 -13.32 -17.51
C ILE A 53 7.65 -14.74 -16.98
N VAL A 54 8.02 -14.98 -15.71
CA VAL A 54 7.89 -16.30 -15.10
C VAL A 54 6.43 -16.67 -14.88
N LEU A 55 5.60 -15.78 -14.34
CA LEU A 55 4.17 -16.01 -14.14
C LEU A 55 3.45 -16.37 -15.45
N THR A 56 3.63 -15.53 -16.47
CA THR A 56 2.99 -15.75 -17.77
C THR A 56 3.58 -16.97 -18.46
N GLY A 57 4.88 -17.22 -18.31
CA GLY A 57 5.55 -18.41 -18.82
C GLY A 57 5.03 -19.71 -18.20
N GLN A 58 4.73 -19.71 -16.90
CA GLN A 58 4.14 -20.85 -16.20
C GLN A 58 2.66 -21.05 -16.57
N ARG A 59 1.92 -19.96 -16.80
CA ARG A 59 0.48 -20.01 -17.12
C ARG A 59 0.20 -20.40 -18.57
N ASP A 60 0.88 -19.77 -19.53
CA ASP A 60 0.59 -19.86 -20.97
C ASP A 60 1.74 -20.44 -21.81
N GLY A 61 2.86 -20.79 -21.17
CA GLY A 61 4.03 -21.36 -21.82
C GLY A 61 5.15 -20.35 -22.09
N PRO A 62 6.38 -20.84 -22.36
CA PRO A 62 7.59 -20.01 -22.36
C PRO A 62 7.60 -18.90 -23.41
N VAL A 63 6.98 -19.12 -24.58
CA VAL A 63 6.87 -18.11 -25.64
C VAL A 63 5.98 -16.94 -25.21
N TYR A 64 4.86 -17.24 -24.53
CA TYR A 64 3.98 -16.22 -23.96
C TYR A 64 4.67 -15.46 -22.81
N GLY A 65 5.45 -16.16 -21.99
CA GLY A 65 6.28 -15.52 -20.96
C GLY A 65 7.24 -14.46 -21.51
N ILE A 66 7.96 -14.78 -22.60
CA ILE A 66 8.94 -13.87 -23.21
C ILE A 66 8.27 -12.76 -24.03
N THR A 67 7.03 -12.91 -24.48
CA THR A 67 6.34 -11.89 -25.28
C THR A 67 5.36 -11.09 -24.43
N VAL A 68 4.26 -11.72 -24.03
CA VAL A 68 3.21 -11.12 -23.21
C VAL A 68 3.74 -10.80 -21.81
N GLY A 69 4.46 -11.73 -21.17
CA GLY A 69 5.00 -11.53 -19.83
C GLY A 69 6.04 -10.40 -19.75
N LEU A 70 6.83 -10.18 -20.82
CA LEU A 70 7.73 -9.03 -20.91
C LEU A 70 6.95 -7.71 -21.02
N ALA A 71 5.93 -7.68 -21.89
CA ALA A 71 5.11 -6.48 -22.09
C ALA A 71 4.32 -6.11 -20.82
N THR A 72 3.66 -7.08 -20.19
CA THR A 72 2.94 -6.85 -18.92
C THR A 72 3.90 -6.48 -17.80
N GLY A 73 5.07 -7.14 -17.72
CA GLY A 73 6.11 -6.82 -16.75
C GLY A 73 6.65 -5.39 -16.87
N LEU A 74 6.82 -4.88 -18.09
CA LEU A 74 7.19 -3.48 -18.34
C LEU A 74 6.07 -2.52 -17.91
N MET A 75 4.82 -2.82 -18.26
CA MET A 75 3.67 -2.01 -17.85
C MET A 75 3.56 -1.92 -16.32
N HIS A 76 3.71 -3.06 -15.61
CA HIS A 76 3.69 -3.08 -14.15
C HIS A 76 4.91 -2.40 -13.54
N THR A 77 6.09 -2.50 -14.16
CA THR A 77 7.29 -1.77 -13.70
C THR A 77 7.04 -0.25 -13.72
N ILE A 78 6.53 0.26 -14.84
CA ILE A 78 6.21 1.69 -15.02
C ILE A 78 5.12 2.11 -14.03
N GLY A 79 4.00 1.39 -14.01
CA GLY A 79 2.88 1.69 -13.12
C GLY A 79 3.31 1.70 -11.65
N ARG A 80 4.09 0.70 -11.23
CA ARG A 80 4.53 0.56 -9.84
C ARG A 80 5.51 1.65 -9.42
N THR A 81 6.40 2.05 -10.32
CA THR A 81 7.34 3.14 -10.07
C THR A 81 6.61 4.49 -10.00
N LEU A 82 5.70 4.78 -10.94
CA LEU A 82 4.97 6.04 -10.98
C LEU A 82 3.98 6.17 -9.81
N VAL A 83 3.14 5.15 -9.59
CA VAL A 83 2.16 5.14 -8.50
C VAL A 83 2.87 5.09 -7.15
N GLY A 84 3.95 4.31 -7.01
CA GLY A 84 4.77 4.31 -5.80
C GLY A 84 5.42 5.66 -5.51
N GLY A 85 5.88 6.37 -6.55
CA GLY A 85 6.38 7.73 -6.43
C GLY A 85 5.30 8.72 -5.99
N LEU A 86 4.07 8.60 -6.51
CA LEU A 86 2.93 9.39 -6.07
C LEU A 86 2.52 9.07 -4.63
N ASP A 87 2.56 7.80 -4.23
CA ASP A 87 2.28 7.37 -2.86
C ASP A 87 3.31 7.94 -1.87
N ALA A 88 4.60 7.87 -2.22
CA ALA A 88 5.66 8.47 -1.42
C ALA A 88 5.56 10.01 -1.39
N ALA A 89 5.17 10.64 -2.50
CA ALA A 89 5.00 12.09 -2.57
C ALA A 89 3.74 12.57 -1.84
N THR A 90 2.70 11.75 -1.72
CA THR A 90 1.42 12.11 -1.09
C THR A 90 1.18 11.39 0.23
N PHE A 91 2.24 10.90 0.87
CA PHE A 91 2.15 10.04 2.05
C PHE A 91 1.43 10.68 3.24
N TRP A 92 1.42 12.01 3.33
CA TRP A 92 0.68 12.75 4.36
C TRP A 92 -0.84 12.61 4.24
N LEU A 93 -1.34 12.16 3.08
CA LEU A 93 -2.74 11.80 2.90
C LEU A 93 -2.95 10.38 3.47
N PRO A 94 -3.87 10.20 4.43
CA PRO A 94 -4.10 8.93 5.12
C PRO A 94 -4.90 7.95 4.27
N LEU A 95 -4.39 7.64 3.08
CA LEU A 95 -4.91 6.62 2.20
C LEU A 95 -4.07 5.36 2.37
N LYS A 96 -4.65 4.22 2.00
CA LYS A 96 -3.92 2.98 1.89
C LYS A 96 -2.95 3.06 0.69
N PRO A 97 -1.89 2.23 0.66
CA PRO A 97 -1.04 2.08 -0.52
C PRO A 97 -1.89 1.85 -1.79
N SER A 98 -1.58 2.57 -2.86
CA SER A 98 -2.32 2.45 -4.12
C SER A 98 -1.92 1.18 -4.89
N VAL A 99 -0.68 0.71 -4.73
CA VAL A 99 -0.23 -0.54 -5.35
C VAL A 99 -0.61 -1.74 -4.48
N ASN A 100 -1.21 -2.78 -5.08
CA ASN A 100 -1.55 -4.04 -4.42
C ASN A 100 -0.94 -5.24 -5.18
N PRO A 101 -0.12 -6.10 -4.53
CA PRO A 101 0.35 -6.00 -3.14
C PRO A 101 1.25 -4.78 -2.91
N PRO A 102 1.28 -4.19 -1.69
CA PRO A 102 2.13 -3.04 -1.35
C PRO A 102 3.61 -3.21 -1.70
N TYR A 103 4.16 -4.43 -1.61
CA TYR A 103 5.54 -4.74 -2.00
C TYR A 103 5.61 -5.79 -3.11
N VAL A 104 6.61 -5.71 -4.00
CA VAL A 104 6.72 -6.66 -5.13
C VAL A 104 6.93 -8.10 -4.66
N TRP A 105 7.65 -8.25 -3.53
CA TRP A 105 8.03 -9.53 -2.95
C TRP A 105 7.01 -10.11 -1.98
N GLU A 106 5.90 -9.42 -1.74
CA GLU A 106 4.87 -9.88 -0.81
C GLU A 106 4.14 -11.11 -1.36
N ASP A 107 3.89 -11.12 -2.67
CA ASP A 107 3.33 -12.27 -3.37
C ASP A 107 3.81 -12.31 -4.82
N PHE A 108 4.79 -13.18 -5.10
CA PHE A 108 5.31 -13.38 -6.45
C PHE A 108 4.36 -14.18 -7.36
N SER A 109 3.33 -14.81 -6.79
CA SER A 109 2.36 -15.62 -7.53
C SER A 109 1.17 -14.81 -8.06
N ARG A 110 1.13 -13.51 -7.71
CA ARG A 110 0.00 -12.61 -8.01
C ARG A 110 0.41 -11.42 -8.88
N GLU A 111 -0.46 -11.09 -9.84
CA GLU A 111 -0.35 -9.89 -10.66
C GLU A 111 -0.62 -8.62 -9.85
N THR A 112 0.02 -7.52 -10.25
CA THR A 112 -0.09 -6.24 -9.55
C THR A 112 -1.30 -5.46 -10.03
N SER A 113 -2.04 -4.87 -9.09
CA SER A 113 -3.16 -3.96 -9.35
C SER A 113 -2.94 -2.58 -8.72
N TYR A 114 -3.64 -1.58 -9.22
CA TYR A 114 -3.55 -0.16 -8.81
C TYR A 114 -4.94 0.38 -8.44
#